data_AF-A0A7M1US50-F1
#
_entry.id   AF-A0A7M1US50-F1
#
_cell.length_a   1.000
_cell.length_b   1.000
_cell.length_c   1.000
_cell.angle_alpha   90.00
_cell.angle_beta   90.00
_cell.angle_gamma   90.00
#
_symmetry.space_group_name_H-M   'P 1'
#
loop_
_entity.id
_entity.type
_entity.pdbx_description
1 polymer ?
#
loop_
_entity_poly.entity_id
_entity_poly.type
_entity_poly.pdbx_seq_one_letter_code
_entity_poly.pdbx_strand_id
1 'polypeptide(L)'
;MLVSQDTVLDHYYVGTIDNCYGVIVGNDHTPYYFIGYLKYCPSPGETYWRSGGLSYERLVKTYDPFQVHEHAVLKEYIPFYDAQVPVIPVSMIRKIYDPVERARQLLSKPVDALEAKASSLIQALHDCTGLTTGIGVTGSILPGIHNPAVSDIDIVIYGWRESLKIIECVKELDLFQPFTEGLMEDWSSRISKTSGLPVGMVKHLYRKYRRGLFNGTPYSIMFNSRQGENVLLKPHFKSLGEITLSGIIKGGLDALSYPSRGALESYTVLYSTVEPLYDVTEITSFESLYTSILFEGGDVLVKGLLQCSDRLESCRVLVGGVEGKGFVKPVS
;
A
#
# COMPACT_ATOMS: atom_id res chain seq x y z
N MET A 1 -9.02 24.97 -8.12
CA MET A 1 -7.55 24.93 -8.07
C MET A 1 -7.11 23.61 -8.68
N LEU A 2 -6.33 23.65 -9.75
CA LEU A 2 -5.66 22.46 -10.27
C LEU A 2 -4.66 22.04 -9.19
N VAL A 3 -4.88 20.87 -8.56
CA VAL A 3 -3.90 20.24 -7.68
C VAL A 3 -2.62 20.11 -8.51
N SER A 4 -1.51 20.71 -8.08
CA SER A 4 -0.24 20.57 -8.81
C SER A 4 0.13 19.09 -8.81
N GLN A 5 0.54 18.57 -9.96
CA GLN A 5 0.86 17.14 -10.12
C GLN A 5 1.96 16.68 -9.15
N ASP A 6 2.80 17.60 -8.67
CA ASP A 6 3.87 17.38 -7.68
C ASP A 6 3.38 17.05 -6.26
N THR A 7 2.06 17.03 -6.00
CA THR A 7 1.49 16.74 -4.67
C THR A 7 0.62 15.48 -4.64
N VAL A 8 0.53 14.73 -5.74
CA VAL A 8 -0.24 13.48 -5.77
C VAL A 8 0.60 12.38 -5.12
N LEU A 9 0.07 11.77 -4.08
CA LEU A 9 0.75 10.74 -3.30
C LEU A 9 0.04 9.39 -3.44
N ASP A 10 0.69 8.35 -2.95
CA ASP A 10 0.13 7.02 -2.79
C ASP A 10 -1.26 7.07 -2.13
N HIS A 11 -2.16 6.20 -2.57
CA HIS A 11 -3.56 6.11 -2.12
C HIS A 11 -4.47 7.30 -2.48
N TYR A 12 -4.01 8.27 -3.26
CA TYR A 12 -4.90 9.17 -3.98
C TYR A 12 -5.71 8.39 -5.02
N TYR A 13 -6.88 8.90 -5.38
CA TYR A 13 -7.67 8.34 -6.48
C TYR A 13 -7.78 9.36 -7.61
N VAL A 14 -7.96 8.86 -8.82
CA VAL A 14 -8.22 9.68 -10.00
C VAL A 14 -9.50 9.21 -10.67
N GLY A 15 -10.36 10.15 -11.06
CA GLY A 15 -11.51 9.89 -11.91
C GLY A 15 -11.16 10.17 -13.36
N THR A 16 -11.37 9.19 -14.23
CA THR A 16 -11.08 9.33 -15.67
C THR A 16 -12.23 9.99 -16.43
N ILE A 17 -11.96 10.39 -17.67
CA ILE A 17 -12.98 10.86 -18.63
C ILE A 17 -14.07 9.81 -18.90
N ASP A 18 -13.73 8.52 -18.88
CA ASP A 18 -14.64 7.38 -19.08
C ASP A 18 -15.36 6.95 -17.80
N ASN A 19 -15.33 7.78 -16.75
CA ASN A 19 -15.94 7.52 -15.44
C ASN A 19 -15.34 6.30 -14.71
N CYS A 20 -14.12 5.88 -14.99
CA CYS A 20 -13.41 4.93 -14.14
C CYS A 20 -12.74 5.65 -12.96
N TYR A 21 -12.48 4.92 -11.88
CA TYR A 21 -11.62 5.35 -10.78
C TYR A 21 -10.33 4.54 -10.78
N GLY A 22 -9.21 5.24 -10.87
CA GLY A 22 -7.87 4.70 -10.69
C GLY A 22 -7.33 4.99 -9.30
N VAL A 23 -6.56 4.05 -8.76
CA VAL A 23 -5.79 4.23 -7.53
C VAL A 23 -4.34 4.56 -7.89
N ILE A 24 -3.79 5.56 -7.21
CA ILE A 24 -2.39 5.95 -7.30
C ILE A 24 -1.57 5.08 -6.36
N VAL A 25 -0.43 4.59 -6.85
CA VAL A 25 0.42 3.62 -6.15
C VAL A 25 1.84 4.17 -6.03
N GLY A 26 2.33 4.28 -4.79
CA GLY A 26 3.60 4.93 -4.46
C GLY A 26 3.54 6.45 -4.63
N ASN A 27 4.64 7.12 -4.28
CA ASN A 27 4.76 8.58 -4.38
C ASN A 27 5.60 9.04 -5.57
N ASP A 28 6.35 8.13 -6.20
CA ASP A 28 7.25 8.46 -7.29
C ASP A 28 6.50 8.35 -8.63
N HIS A 29 6.38 9.47 -9.33
CA HIS A 29 5.57 9.59 -10.55
C HIS A 29 6.31 10.35 -11.64
N THR A 30 5.68 10.52 -12.81
CA THR A 30 6.19 11.42 -13.85
C THR A 30 5.24 12.61 -14.05
N PRO A 31 5.69 13.68 -14.72
CA PRO A 31 4.80 14.76 -15.15
C PRO A 31 3.74 14.33 -16.19
N TYR A 32 3.90 13.16 -16.81
CA TYR A 32 3.06 12.71 -17.94
C TYR A 32 2.06 11.64 -17.53
N TYR A 33 2.38 10.86 -16.51
CA TYR A 33 1.55 9.78 -15.99
C TYR A 33 1.86 9.54 -14.51
N PHE A 34 0.84 9.12 -13.78
CA PHE A 34 1.00 8.58 -12.44
C PHE A 34 1.19 7.07 -12.48
N ILE A 35 1.99 6.53 -11.57
CA ILE A 35 2.03 5.09 -11.34
C ILE A 35 0.75 4.71 -10.59
N GLY A 36 0.00 3.77 -11.15
CA GLY A 36 -1.33 3.44 -10.68
C GLY A 36 -2.12 2.66 -11.70
N TYR A 37 -3.30 2.20 -11.31
CA TYR A 37 -4.14 1.37 -12.18
C TYR A 37 -5.63 1.66 -11.98
N LEU A 38 -6.43 1.40 -13.02
CA LEU A 38 -7.88 1.49 -12.94
C LEU A 38 -8.43 0.38 -12.04
N LYS A 39 -9.06 0.79 -10.94
CA LYS A 39 -9.57 -0.13 -9.92
C LYS A 39 -11.07 -0.36 -10.08
N TYR A 40 -11.82 0.66 -10.45
CA TYR A 40 -13.27 0.62 -10.62
C TYR A 40 -13.67 1.21 -11.97
N CYS A 41 -14.53 0.55 -12.72
CA CYS A 41 -15.11 1.09 -13.96
C CYS A 41 -16.63 0.85 -14.00
N PRO A 42 -17.38 1.66 -14.77
CA PRO A 42 -18.82 1.48 -14.92
C PRO A 42 -19.16 0.05 -15.33
N SER A 43 -20.10 -0.57 -14.62
CA SER A 43 -20.61 -1.91 -14.91
C SER A 43 -22.02 -1.81 -15.47
N PRO A 44 -22.39 -2.65 -16.46
CA PRO A 44 -23.77 -2.72 -16.95
C PRO A 44 -24.73 -3.34 -15.93
N GLY A 45 -24.23 -4.06 -14.92
CA GLY A 45 -25.01 -4.72 -13.88
C GLY A 45 -25.02 -3.95 -12.56
N GLU A 46 -25.93 -4.32 -11.65
CA GLU A 46 -25.89 -3.83 -10.28
C GLU A 46 -24.73 -4.47 -9.51
N THR A 47 -23.98 -3.63 -8.80
CA THR A 47 -22.86 -4.06 -7.95
C THR A 47 -22.95 -3.39 -6.59
N TYR A 48 -22.08 -3.78 -5.66
CA TYR A 48 -22.00 -3.12 -4.36
C TYR A 48 -21.53 -1.67 -4.48
N TRP A 49 -20.65 -1.34 -5.43
CA TRP A 49 -20.06 -0.02 -5.56
C TRP A 49 -20.90 0.87 -6.48
N ARG A 50 -21.52 1.92 -5.93
CA ARG A 50 -22.48 2.74 -6.68
C ARG A 50 -22.32 4.21 -6.34
N SER A 51 -22.47 5.08 -7.33
CA SER A 51 -22.50 6.53 -7.12
C SER A 51 -23.16 7.22 -8.30
N GLY A 52 -23.97 8.27 -8.05
CA GLY A 52 -24.57 9.09 -9.10
C GLY A 52 -25.42 8.31 -10.13
N GLY A 53 -26.07 7.22 -9.71
CA GLY A 53 -26.87 6.36 -10.59
C GLY A 53 -26.06 5.32 -11.39
N LEU A 54 -24.73 5.34 -11.31
CA LEU A 54 -23.86 4.33 -11.91
C LEU A 54 -23.50 3.23 -10.91
N SER A 55 -23.37 2.02 -11.42
CA SER A 55 -22.77 0.88 -10.72
C SER A 55 -21.35 0.68 -11.24
N TYR A 56 -20.45 0.24 -10.36
CA TYR A 56 -19.04 0.04 -10.66
C TYR A 56 -18.59 -1.37 -10.34
N GLU A 57 -17.85 -2.00 -11.25
CA GLU A 57 -17.18 -3.26 -10.95
C GLU A 57 -15.72 -3.03 -10.61
N ARG A 58 -15.17 -3.91 -9.76
CA ARG A 58 -13.76 -3.90 -9.43
C ARG A 58 -12.99 -4.71 -10.48
N LEU A 59 -12.11 -4.05 -11.24
CA LEU A 59 -11.31 -4.71 -12.28
C LEU A 59 -10.22 -5.61 -11.70
N VAL A 60 -9.68 -5.24 -10.54
CA VAL A 60 -8.62 -5.98 -9.85
C VAL A 60 -9.18 -6.59 -8.56
N LYS A 61 -9.41 -7.89 -8.52
CA LYS A 61 -10.06 -8.56 -7.38
C LYS A 61 -9.13 -8.77 -6.19
N THR A 62 -7.81 -8.92 -6.43
CA THR A 62 -6.78 -9.05 -5.39
C THR A 62 -5.66 -8.03 -5.62
N TYR A 63 -5.15 -7.44 -4.54
CA TYR A 63 -4.09 -6.41 -4.57
C TYR A 63 -2.68 -6.96 -4.84
N ASP A 64 -2.58 -8.20 -5.32
CA ASP A 64 -1.32 -8.83 -5.68
C ASP A 64 -0.75 -8.14 -6.94
N PRO A 65 0.53 -7.72 -6.96
CA PRO A 65 1.13 -7.03 -8.10
C PRO A 65 0.99 -7.77 -9.44
N PHE A 66 0.93 -9.11 -9.45
CA PHE A 66 0.65 -9.91 -10.65
C PHE A 66 -0.75 -9.60 -11.22
N GLN A 67 -1.77 -9.54 -10.36
CA GLN A 67 -3.15 -9.29 -10.77
C GLN A 67 -3.37 -7.84 -11.22
N VAL A 68 -2.70 -6.89 -10.56
CA VAL A 68 -2.67 -5.51 -11.02
C VAL A 68 -2.04 -5.44 -12.41
N HIS A 69 -0.91 -6.11 -12.62
CA HIS A 69 -0.23 -6.14 -13.90
C HIS A 69 -1.10 -6.78 -15.00
N GLU A 70 -1.76 -7.90 -14.76
CA GLU A 70 -2.61 -8.54 -15.78
C GLU A 70 -3.77 -7.65 -16.24
N HIS A 71 -4.37 -6.88 -15.34
CA HIS A 71 -5.56 -6.06 -15.64
C HIS A 71 -5.24 -4.60 -16.02
N ALA A 72 -3.99 -4.15 -15.88
CA ALA A 72 -3.58 -2.83 -16.30
C ALA A 72 -3.48 -2.74 -17.83
N VAL A 73 -4.30 -1.87 -18.42
CA VAL A 73 -4.35 -1.64 -19.87
C VAL A 73 -3.09 -0.90 -20.36
N LEU A 74 -2.58 0.04 -19.56
CA LEU A 74 -1.41 0.84 -19.89
C LEU A 74 -0.29 0.53 -18.91
N LYS A 75 0.90 0.28 -19.47
CA LYS A 75 2.11 -0.03 -18.73
C LYS A 75 3.28 0.71 -19.35
N GLU A 76 4.20 1.14 -18.50
CA GLU A 76 5.46 1.74 -18.91
C GLU A 76 6.61 1.01 -18.24
N TYR A 77 7.71 0.84 -18.97
CA TYR A 77 8.93 0.33 -18.38
C TYR A 77 9.57 1.41 -17.52
N ILE A 78 9.75 1.13 -16.23
CA ILE A 78 10.43 2.05 -15.31
C ILE A 78 11.79 1.47 -14.93
N PRO A 79 12.91 2.08 -15.39
CA PRO A 79 14.25 1.61 -15.09
C PRO A 79 14.59 1.52 -13.59
N PHE A 80 13.96 2.33 -12.74
CA PHE A 80 14.13 2.24 -11.29
C PHE A 80 13.62 0.91 -10.70
N TYR A 81 12.62 0.30 -11.33
CA TYR A 81 12.06 -0.98 -10.91
C TYR A 81 12.51 -2.15 -11.78
N ASP A 82 13.09 -1.86 -12.95
CA ASP A 82 13.40 -2.85 -14.00
C ASP A 82 12.17 -3.68 -14.40
N ALA A 83 11.02 -3.00 -14.49
CA ALA A 83 9.73 -3.66 -14.64
C ALA A 83 8.76 -2.82 -15.46
N GLN A 84 7.79 -3.51 -16.07
CA GLN A 84 6.62 -2.90 -16.71
C GLN A 84 5.57 -2.59 -15.64
N VAL A 85 5.44 -1.31 -15.27
CA VAL A 85 4.51 -0.91 -14.22
C VAL A 85 3.21 -0.33 -14.80
N PRO A 86 2.07 -0.59 -14.16
CA PRO A 86 0.81 0.09 -14.47
C PRO A 86 0.93 1.61 -14.35
N VAL A 87 0.39 2.32 -15.34
CA VAL A 87 0.34 3.79 -15.32
C VAL A 87 -1.04 4.33 -15.71
N ILE A 88 -1.33 5.54 -15.23
CA ILE A 88 -2.49 6.33 -15.63
C ILE A 88 -2.00 7.63 -16.26
N PRO A 89 -2.14 7.81 -17.59
CA PRO A 89 -1.78 9.06 -18.26
C PRO A 89 -2.54 10.24 -17.70
N VAL A 90 -1.85 11.36 -17.49
CA VAL A 90 -2.45 12.61 -17.02
C VAL A 90 -3.58 13.07 -17.95
N SER A 91 -3.44 12.85 -19.25
CA SER A 91 -4.45 13.20 -20.26
C SER A 91 -5.79 12.48 -20.09
N MET A 92 -5.83 11.35 -19.39
CA MET A 92 -7.07 10.61 -19.11
C MET A 92 -7.79 11.11 -17.85
N ILE A 93 -7.13 11.95 -17.03
CA ILE A 93 -7.59 12.33 -15.70
C ILE A 93 -8.52 13.54 -15.79
N ARG A 94 -9.76 13.35 -15.34
CA ARG A 94 -10.75 14.43 -15.20
C ARG A 94 -10.69 15.06 -13.82
N LYS A 95 -10.42 14.27 -12.77
CA LYS A 95 -10.44 14.72 -11.38
C LYS A 95 -9.44 13.93 -10.53
N ILE A 96 -8.80 14.60 -9.59
CA ILE A 96 -8.01 13.98 -8.52
C ILE A 96 -8.83 14.03 -7.22
N TYR A 97 -8.83 12.93 -6.49
CA TYR A 97 -9.48 12.75 -5.19
C TYR A 97 -8.40 12.70 -4.12
N ASP A 98 -8.42 13.69 -3.23
CA ASP A 98 -7.47 13.84 -2.13
C ASP A 98 -8.02 13.18 -0.85
N PRO A 99 -7.29 12.21 -0.26
CA PRO A 99 -7.74 11.53 0.95
C PRO A 99 -7.90 12.44 2.18
N VAL A 100 -7.04 13.44 2.36
CA VAL A 100 -7.07 14.37 3.51
C VAL A 100 -8.27 15.31 3.39
N GLU A 101 -8.53 15.81 2.19
CA GLU A 101 -9.72 16.62 1.93
C GLU A 101 -11.00 15.81 2.15
N ARG A 102 -11.02 14.54 1.73
CA ARG A 102 -12.16 13.65 2.02
C ARG A 102 -12.36 13.47 3.52
N ALA A 103 -11.31 13.26 4.29
CA ALA A 103 -11.42 13.15 5.75
C ALA A 103 -12.05 14.41 6.38
N ARG A 104 -11.68 15.62 5.92
CA ARG A 104 -12.32 16.87 6.37
C ARG A 104 -13.81 16.91 6.04
N GLN A 105 -14.21 16.45 4.85
CA GLN A 105 -15.61 16.40 4.45
C GLN A 105 -16.42 15.46 5.34
N LEU A 106 -15.87 14.28 5.67
CA LEU A 106 -16.53 13.32 6.57
C LEU A 106 -16.68 13.85 8.00
N LEU A 107 -15.70 14.60 8.50
CA LEU A 107 -15.80 15.26 9.82
C LEU A 107 -16.88 16.34 9.82
N SER A 108 -17.08 17.04 8.71
CA SER A 108 -18.08 18.11 8.61
C SER A 108 -19.50 17.58 8.35
N LYS A 109 -19.64 16.58 7.47
CA LYS A 109 -20.95 16.12 6.98
C LYS A 109 -20.86 14.69 6.44
N PRO A 110 -20.92 13.67 7.31
CA PRO A 110 -21.10 12.29 6.85
C PRO A 110 -22.52 12.13 6.30
N VAL A 111 -22.68 11.39 5.19
CA VAL A 111 -24.00 11.23 4.54
C VAL A 111 -24.68 9.90 4.83
N ASP A 112 -23.97 8.93 5.41
CA ASP A 112 -24.51 7.61 5.78
C ASP A 112 -23.81 7.01 7.02
N ALA A 113 -24.23 5.80 7.40
CA ALA A 113 -23.74 5.12 8.59
C ALA A 113 -22.26 4.71 8.51
N LEU A 114 -21.72 4.39 7.33
CA LEU A 114 -20.31 4.03 7.18
C LEU A 114 -19.44 5.28 7.23
N GLU A 115 -19.86 6.36 6.56
CA GLU A 115 -19.20 7.65 6.67
C GLU A 115 -19.21 8.20 8.10
N ALA A 116 -20.30 8.03 8.84
CA ALA A 116 -20.38 8.41 10.24
C ALA A 116 -19.38 7.61 11.10
N LYS A 117 -19.24 6.30 10.85
CA LYS A 117 -18.23 5.47 11.52
C LYS A 117 -16.80 5.87 11.15
N ALA A 118 -16.53 6.17 9.88
CA ALA A 118 -15.23 6.67 9.43
C ALA A 118 -14.90 8.03 10.08
N SER A 119 -15.89 8.92 10.20
CA SER A 119 -15.78 10.20 10.90
C SER A 119 -15.45 10.00 12.39
N SER A 120 -16.16 9.10 13.08
CA SER A 120 -15.84 8.72 14.47
C SER A 120 -14.44 8.13 14.63
N LEU A 121 -13.98 7.33 13.66
CA LEU A 121 -12.63 6.78 13.66
C LEU A 121 -11.59 7.90 13.56
N ILE A 122 -11.75 8.81 12.60
CA ILE A 122 -10.86 9.96 12.45
C ILE A 122 -10.85 10.81 13.73
N GLN A 123 -12.02 11.06 14.33
CA GLN A 123 -12.11 11.82 15.57
C GLN A 123 -11.37 11.13 16.73
N ALA A 124 -11.52 9.82 16.88
CA ALA A 124 -10.78 9.06 17.90
C ALA A 124 -9.26 9.16 17.72
N LEU A 125 -8.78 9.13 16.46
CA LEU A 125 -7.37 9.34 16.16
C LEU A 125 -6.92 10.77 16.48
N HIS A 126 -7.71 11.79 16.16
CA HIS A 126 -7.43 13.18 16.51
C HIS A 126 -7.33 13.37 18.02
N ASP A 127 -8.31 12.87 18.78
CA ASP A 127 -8.40 13.04 20.23
C ASP A 127 -7.21 12.39 20.94
N CYS A 128 -6.80 11.22 20.48
CA CYS A 128 -5.73 10.42 21.04
C CYS A 128 -4.32 10.94 20.70
N THR A 129 -4.13 11.53 19.50
CA THR A 129 -2.80 11.95 19.01
C THR A 129 -2.54 13.45 19.03
N GLY A 130 -3.61 14.26 19.15
CA GLY A 130 -3.60 15.70 18.94
C GLY A 130 -3.30 16.13 17.50
N LEU A 131 -3.33 15.21 16.54
CA LEU A 131 -3.09 15.52 15.13
C LEU A 131 -4.31 16.19 14.51
N THR A 132 -4.10 17.21 13.69
CA THR A 132 -5.16 17.90 12.92
C THR A 132 -4.96 17.79 11.41
N THR A 133 -3.86 17.18 10.98
CA THR A 133 -3.46 17.03 9.58
C THR A 133 -2.80 15.67 9.36
N GLY A 134 -2.80 15.19 8.12
CA GLY A 134 -2.11 13.95 7.75
C GLY A 134 -2.93 12.69 7.99
N ILE A 135 -4.19 12.80 8.40
CA ILE A 135 -5.14 11.68 8.39
C ILE A 135 -6.03 11.83 7.16
N GLY A 136 -6.04 10.83 6.29
CA GLY A 136 -6.85 10.78 5.09
C GLY A 136 -7.71 9.52 5.03
N VAL A 137 -8.77 9.57 4.22
CA VAL A 137 -9.62 8.42 3.91
C VAL A 137 -9.46 8.06 2.44
N THR A 138 -9.20 6.79 2.16
CA THR A 138 -9.02 6.26 0.80
C THR A 138 -10.04 5.17 0.51
N GLY A 139 -9.72 4.22 -0.37
CA GLY A 139 -10.58 3.10 -0.70
C GLY A 139 -11.86 3.55 -1.40
N SER A 140 -12.95 2.82 -1.14
CA SER A 140 -14.25 3.10 -1.78
C SER A 140 -14.94 4.37 -1.23
N ILE A 141 -14.61 4.79 -0.01
CA ILE A 141 -15.19 5.99 0.62
C ILE A 141 -14.68 7.27 -0.05
N LEU A 142 -13.43 7.26 -0.54
CA LEU A 142 -12.80 8.41 -1.19
C LEU A 142 -13.54 8.93 -2.42
N PRO A 143 -13.80 8.11 -3.46
CA PRO A 143 -14.63 8.54 -4.58
C PRO A 143 -16.14 8.52 -4.27
N GLY A 144 -16.56 8.11 -3.06
CA GLY A 144 -17.97 8.04 -2.67
C GLY A 144 -18.74 6.97 -3.43
N ILE A 145 -18.13 5.81 -3.65
CA ILE A 145 -18.76 4.63 -4.29
C ILE A 145 -19.00 3.51 -3.28
N HIS A 146 -18.72 3.72 -2.00
CA HIS A 146 -18.81 2.71 -0.97
C HIS A 146 -20.24 2.21 -0.76
N ASN A 147 -20.34 1.02 -0.20
CA ASN A 147 -21.59 0.44 0.26
C ASN A 147 -21.58 0.38 1.78
N PRO A 148 -22.51 1.07 2.48
CA PRO A 148 -22.50 1.12 3.94
C PRO A 148 -22.61 -0.23 4.65
N ALA A 149 -23.12 -1.27 3.98
CA ALA A 149 -23.30 -2.61 4.56
C ALA A 149 -22.07 -3.52 4.41
N VAL A 150 -21.24 -3.32 3.38
CA VAL A 150 -20.16 -4.27 3.04
C VAL A 150 -18.77 -3.65 2.90
N SER A 151 -18.66 -2.33 2.82
CA SER A 151 -17.37 -1.66 2.67
C SER A 151 -16.67 -1.46 4.01
N ASP A 152 -15.35 -1.57 3.98
CA ASP A 152 -14.41 -1.29 5.06
C ASP A 152 -14.04 0.20 5.12
N ILE A 153 -13.38 0.59 6.22
CA ILE A 153 -12.83 1.94 6.41
C ILE A 153 -11.33 1.91 6.12
N ASP A 154 -10.93 2.48 4.99
CA ASP A 154 -9.52 2.59 4.60
C ASP A 154 -8.96 3.97 4.97
N ILE A 155 -8.01 4.01 5.92
CA ILE A 155 -7.33 5.22 6.38
C ILE A 155 -5.91 5.26 5.84
N VAL A 156 -5.45 6.41 5.38
CA VAL A 156 -4.04 6.65 5.02
C VAL A 156 -3.47 7.76 5.90
N ILE A 157 -2.30 7.52 6.47
CA ILE A 157 -1.58 8.47 7.33
C ILE A 157 -0.38 9.02 6.57
N TYR A 158 -0.36 10.34 6.38
CA TYR A 158 0.68 11.07 5.69
C TYR A 158 1.62 11.78 6.67
N GLY A 159 2.86 11.32 6.71
CA GLY A 159 3.98 11.87 7.47
C GLY A 159 4.52 10.87 8.49
N TRP A 160 5.83 10.86 8.70
CA TRP A 160 6.48 9.91 9.61
C TRP A 160 6.09 10.10 11.07
N ARG A 161 6.08 11.36 11.54
CA ARG A 161 5.69 11.68 12.92
C ARG A 161 4.23 11.33 13.16
N GLU A 162 3.38 11.62 12.20
CA GLU A 162 1.96 11.27 12.21
C GLU A 162 1.78 9.76 12.27
N SER A 163 2.53 9.01 11.46
CA SER A 163 2.50 7.55 11.43
C SER A 163 2.85 6.94 12.79
N LEU A 164 3.94 7.38 13.44
CA LEU A 164 4.33 6.88 14.76
C LEU A 164 3.26 7.11 15.82
N LYS A 165 2.74 8.35 15.90
CA LYS A 165 1.67 8.69 16.86
C LYS A 165 0.42 7.84 16.66
N ILE A 166 0.04 7.58 15.40
CA ILE A 166 -1.12 6.74 15.10
C ILE A 166 -0.86 5.28 15.46
N ILE A 167 0.35 4.77 15.21
CA ILE A 167 0.73 3.41 15.62
C ILE A 167 0.62 3.23 17.13
N GLU A 168 1.17 4.16 17.91
CA GLU A 168 1.09 4.18 19.38
C GLU A 168 -0.38 4.25 19.84
N CYS A 169 -1.13 5.22 19.32
CA CYS A 169 -2.54 5.40 19.65
C CYS A 169 -3.39 4.15 19.38
N VAL A 170 -3.27 3.55 18.19
CA VAL A 170 -4.07 2.38 17.82
C VAL A 170 -3.69 1.15 18.64
N LYS A 171 -2.43 1.03 19.06
CA LYS A 171 -2.00 -0.04 19.97
C LYS A 171 -2.68 0.09 21.33
N GLU A 172 -2.72 1.30 21.90
CA GLU A 172 -3.18 1.56 23.26
C GLU A 172 -4.70 1.71 23.40
N LEU A 173 -5.38 2.24 22.38
CA LEU A 173 -6.79 2.59 22.49
C LEU A 173 -7.72 1.40 22.23
N ASP A 174 -8.57 1.09 23.22
CA ASP A 174 -9.52 -0.05 23.18
C ASP A 174 -10.59 0.08 22.09
N LEU A 175 -10.81 1.26 21.53
CA LEU A 175 -11.73 1.41 20.38
C LEU A 175 -11.25 0.64 19.15
N PHE A 176 -9.93 0.43 19.05
CA PHE A 176 -9.32 -0.38 18.00
C PHE A 176 -9.11 -1.79 18.50
N GLN A 177 -9.97 -2.69 18.05
CA GLN A 177 -9.96 -4.10 18.39
C GLN A 177 -9.22 -4.90 17.32
N PRO A 178 -8.53 -5.99 17.69
CA PRO A 178 -8.03 -6.92 16.70
C PRO A 178 -9.20 -7.60 15.95
N PHE A 179 -8.89 -8.27 14.86
CA PHE A 179 -9.87 -9.17 14.23
C PHE A 179 -10.36 -10.24 15.20
N THR A 180 -11.65 -10.55 15.12
CA THR A 180 -12.21 -11.75 15.72
C THR A 180 -11.57 -12.99 15.11
N GLU A 181 -11.68 -14.14 15.77
CA GLU A 181 -11.10 -15.40 15.30
C GLU A 181 -11.53 -15.72 13.85
N GLY A 182 -12.82 -15.65 13.55
CA GLY A 182 -13.33 -15.89 12.18
C GLY A 182 -12.76 -14.93 11.14
N LEU A 183 -12.71 -13.62 11.42
CA LEU A 183 -12.11 -12.64 10.50
C LEU A 183 -10.60 -12.85 10.33
N MET A 184 -9.91 -13.26 11.39
CA MET A 184 -8.50 -13.59 11.35
C MET A 184 -8.24 -14.81 10.47
N GLU A 185 -9.06 -15.86 10.59
CA GLU A 185 -8.99 -17.06 9.76
C GLU A 185 -9.26 -16.77 8.30
N ASP A 186 -10.32 -16.03 7.99
CA ASP A 186 -10.67 -15.63 6.62
C ASP A 186 -9.56 -14.80 5.98
N TRP A 187 -9.08 -13.78 6.71
CA TRP A 187 -8.01 -12.92 6.24
C TRP A 187 -6.71 -13.70 6.02
N SER A 188 -6.27 -14.48 7.01
CA SER A 188 -5.01 -15.22 6.92
C SER A 188 -5.05 -16.32 5.86
N SER A 189 -6.18 -17.00 5.69
CA SER A 189 -6.38 -18.01 4.64
C SER A 189 -6.34 -17.40 3.25
N ARG A 190 -6.97 -16.22 3.06
CA ARG A 190 -6.95 -15.51 1.77
C ARG A 190 -5.53 -15.06 1.42
N ILE A 191 -4.82 -14.46 2.36
CA ILE A 191 -3.45 -13.98 2.13
C ILE A 191 -2.47 -15.15 1.97
N SER A 192 -2.66 -16.25 2.69
CA SER A 192 -1.86 -17.48 2.53
C SER A 192 -1.94 -18.01 1.10
N LYS A 193 -3.15 -18.05 0.51
CA LYS A 193 -3.36 -18.48 -0.89
C LYS A 193 -2.63 -17.61 -1.91
N THR A 194 -2.55 -16.30 -1.70
CA THR A 194 -1.91 -15.37 -2.65
C THR A 194 -0.39 -15.27 -2.47
N SER A 195 0.06 -15.24 -1.21
CA SER A 195 1.49 -15.11 -0.85
C SER A 195 2.27 -16.42 -0.90
N GLY A 196 1.59 -17.57 -0.78
CA GLY A 196 2.23 -18.88 -0.62
C GLY A 196 2.80 -19.13 0.77
N LEU A 197 2.61 -18.22 1.73
CA LEU A 197 3.03 -18.41 3.12
C LEU A 197 2.03 -19.28 3.89
N PRO A 198 2.47 -20.12 4.84
CA PRO A 198 1.55 -20.83 5.73
C PRO A 198 0.65 -19.87 6.52
N VAL A 199 -0.60 -20.28 6.78
CA VAL A 199 -1.58 -19.47 7.52
C VAL A 199 -1.04 -18.98 8.87
N GLY A 200 -0.34 -19.84 9.62
CA GLY A 200 0.28 -19.45 10.89
C GLY A 200 1.31 -18.32 10.75
N MET A 201 2.08 -18.33 9.67
CA MET A 201 3.04 -17.27 9.36
C MET A 201 2.34 -15.96 9.01
N VAL A 202 1.26 -16.03 8.22
CA VAL A 202 0.46 -14.85 7.90
C VAL A 202 -0.19 -14.25 9.16
N LYS A 203 -0.70 -15.08 10.07
CA LYS A 203 -1.21 -14.64 11.38
C LYS A 203 -0.11 -13.95 12.20
N HIS A 204 1.14 -14.44 12.13
CA HIS A 204 2.27 -13.83 12.83
C HIS A 204 2.64 -12.44 12.26
N LEU A 205 2.39 -12.16 10.98
CA LEU A 205 2.61 -10.84 10.36
C LEU A 205 1.48 -9.84 10.61
N TYR A 206 0.37 -10.28 11.21
CA TYR A 206 -0.75 -9.40 11.55
C TYR A 206 -0.35 -8.35 12.59
N ARG A 207 -0.76 -7.10 12.37
CA ARG A 207 -0.64 -6.02 13.35
C ARG A 207 -1.93 -5.24 13.45
N LYS A 208 -2.39 -5.04 14.68
CA LYS A 208 -3.60 -4.25 14.98
C LYS A 208 -3.49 -2.83 14.41
N TYR A 209 -2.33 -2.19 14.51
CA TYR A 209 -2.10 -0.84 13.96
C TYR A 209 -2.20 -0.75 12.42
N ARG A 210 -2.25 -1.88 11.70
CA ARG A 210 -2.49 -1.93 10.26
C ARG A 210 -3.92 -2.27 9.91
N ARG A 211 -4.62 -3.05 10.75
CA ARG A 211 -5.92 -3.64 10.43
C ARG A 211 -6.61 -4.16 11.67
N GLY A 212 -7.91 -3.95 11.78
CA GLY A 212 -8.71 -4.47 12.88
C GLY A 212 -10.18 -4.12 12.74
N LEU A 213 -10.88 -4.06 13.87
CA LEU A 213 -12.25 -3.60 13.99
C LEU A 213 -12.29 -2.28 14.75
N PHE A 214 -13.05 -1.32 14.23
CA PHE A 214 -13.42 -0.09 14.93
C PHE A 214 -14.94 -0.04 15.02
N ASN A 215 -15.49 -0.10 16.24
CA ASN A 215 -16.94 -0.21 16.48
C ASN A 215 -17.63 -1.29 15.62
N GLY A 216 -16.99 -2.46 15.52
CA GLY A 216 -17.48 -3.61 14.76
C GLY A 216 -17.33 -3.52 13.24
N THR A 217 -16.75 -2.43 12.70
CA THR A 217 -16.47 -2.28 11.26
C THR A 217 -14.99 -2.51 10.96
N PRO A 218 -14.65 -3.35 9.96
CA PRO A 218 -13.26 -3.54 9.54
C PRO A 218 -12.61 -2.23 9.10
N TYR A 219 -11.37 -2.02 9.54
CA TYR A 219 -10.52 -0.93 9.06
C TYR A 219 -9.17 -1.44 8.57
N SER A 220 -8.55 -0.65 7.70
CA SER A 220 -7.14 -0.77 7.32
C SER A 220 -6.46 0.59 7.46
N ILE A 221 -5.21 0.63 7.92
CA ILE A 221 -4.39 1.84 8.04
C ILE A 221 -3.13 1.68 7.20
N MET A 222 -2.99 2.53 6.18
CA MET A 222 -1.80 2.70 5.37
C MET A 222 -0.98 3.89 5.86
N PHE A 223 0.32 3.85 5.60
CA PHE A 223 1.26 4.89 6.00
C PHE A 223 2.00 5.38 4.77
N ASN A 224 2.36 6.66 4.78
CA ASN A 224 3.02 7.32 3.69
C ASN A 224 3.97 8.41 4.19
N SER A 225 5.19 8.48 3.64
CA SER A 225 6.21 9.44 4.06
C SER A 225 5.96 10.90 3.66
N ARG A 226 5.05 11.16 2.70
CA ARG A 226 4.92 12.41 1.91
C ARG A 226 6.10 12.72 1.00
N GLN A 227 7.06 11.81 0.89
CA GLN A 227 8.22 11.99 0.05
C GLN A 227 7.99 11.26 -1.26
N GLY A 228 7.96 12.04 -2.33
CA GLY A 228 7.86 11.57 -3.71
C GLY A 228 8.76 12.42 -4.57
N GLU A 229 9.30 11.80 -5.61
CA GLU A 229 10.15 12.46 -6.60
C GLU A 229 9.71 12.05 -8.00
N ASN A 230 10.29 12.71 -9.00
CA ASN A 230 10.13 12.24 -10.37
C ASN A 230 10.86 10.90 -10.52
N VAL A 231 10.12 9.82 -10.81
CA VAL A 231 10.68 8.46 -10.93
C VAL A 231 11.75 8.35 -12.02
N LEU A 232 11.73 9.24 -13.02
CA LEU A 232 12.76 9.32 -14.08
C LEU A 232 14.12 9.83 -13.58
N LEU A 233 14.16 10.45 -12.39
CA LEU A 233 15.41 10.93 -11.77
C LEU A 233 16.05 9.88 -10.86
N LYS A 234 15.32 8.80 -10.54
CA LYS A 234 15.80 7.70 -9.70
C LYS A 234 16.90 6.90 -10.42
N PRO A 235 17.82 6.28 -9.66
CA PRO A 235 18.85 5.41 -10.25
C PRO A 235 18.21 4.19 -10.94
N HIS A 236 18.87 3.67 -11.97
CA HIS A 236 18.39 2.47 -12.65
C HIS A 236 18.82 1.23 -11.87
N PHE A 237 17.95 0.23 -11.81
CA PHE A 237 18.28 -1.09 -11.30
C PHE A 237 18.20 -2.11 -12.44
N LYS A 238 18.92 -3.22 -12.31
CA LYS A 238 18.80 -4.39 -13.17
C LYS A 238 18.58 -5.64 -12.33
N SER A 239 17.61 -6.43 -12.72
CA SER A 239 17.28 -7.72 -12.13
C SER A 239 18.24 -8.78 -12.62
N LEU A 240 18.90 -9.47 -11.69
CA LEU A 240 19.96 -10.43 -12.00
C LEU A 240 19.50 -11.88 -11.80
N GLY A 241 18.62 -12.13 -10.83
CA GLY A 241 18.12 -13.47 -10.56
C GLY A 241 17.55 -13.62 -9.15
N GLU A 242 17.21 -14.85 -8.77
CA GLU A 242 16.63 -15.14 -7.46
C GLU A 242 17.72 -15.16 -6.39
N ILE A 243 17.40 -14.62 -5.21
CA ILE A 243 18.27 -14.68 -4.03
C ILE A 243 17.45 -15.01 -2.78
N THR A 244 18.05 -15.79 -1.88
CA THR A 244 17.57 -16.04 -0.53
C THR A 244 18.65 -15.69 0.48
N LEU A 245 18.31 -14.82 1.42
CA LEU A 245 19.20 -14.30 2.45
C LEU A 245 18.62 -14.60 3.83
N SER A 246 19.50 -14.91 4.79
CA SER A 246 19.21 -14.75 6.22
C SER A 246 19.92 -13.50 6.70
N GLY A 247 19.25 -12.59 7.39
CA GLY A 247 19.88 -11.34 7.81
C GLY A 247 19.10 -10.57 8.86
N ILE A 248 19.67 -9.44 9.27
CA ILE A 248 19.09 -8.53 10.27
C ILE A 248 18.65 -7.27 9.55
N ILE A 249 17.37 -6.91 9.70
CA ILE A 249 16.84 -5.63 9.25
C ILE A 249 16.88 -4.66 10.43
N LYS A 250 17.37 -3.45 10.19
CA LYS A 250 17.43 -2.38 11.21
C LYS A 250 16.07 -1.99 11.80
N GLY A 251 15.01 -2.14 11.01
CA GLY A 251 13.72 -1.51 11.26
C GLY A 251 13.75 -0.01 10.94
N GLY A 252 12.58 0.60 10.76
CA GLY A 252 12.51 2.04 10.57
C GLY A 252 11.38 2.56 9.69
N LEU A 253 11.28 3.87 9.66
CA LEU A 253 10.18 4.63 9.05
C LEU A 253 10.08 4.47 7.53
N ASP A 254 11.15 4.07 6.85
CA ASP A 254 11.15 3.77 5.42
C ASP A 254 10.26 2.59 5.03
N ALA A 255 9.96 1.71 5.99
CA ALA A 255 8.99 0.65 5.80
C ALA A 255 7.55 1.18 5.77
N LEU A 256 7.28 2.32 6.40
CA LEU A 256 5.95 2.96 6.51
C LEU A 256 5.63 3.84 5.29
N SER A 257 6.01 3.38 4.10
CA SER A 257 5.66 3.97 2.82
C SER A 257 5.56 2.86 1.78
N TYR A 258 5.00 3.17 0.61
CA TYR A 258 4.99 2.26 -0.53
C TYR A 258 6.01 2.70 -1.62
N PRO A 259 6.84 1.79 -2.14
CA PRO A 259 7.08 0.44 -1.62
C PRO A 259 7.73 0.47 -0.23
N SER A 260 7.50 -0.56 0.58
CA SER A 260 8.09 -0.65 1.92
C SER A 260 9.56 -1.02 1.82
N ARG A 261 10.45 -0.29 2.48
CA ARG A 261 11.89 -0.56 2.46
C ARG A 261 12.44 -0.89 3.84
N GLY A 262 13.37 -1.83 3.90
CA GLY A 262 14.10 -2.18 5.12
C GLY A 262 15.60 -2.27 4.84
N ALA A 263 16.39 -1.46 5.54
CA ALA A 263 17.85 -1.52 5.45
C ALA A 263 18.38 -2.81 6.10
N LEU A 264 19.29 -3.49 5.42
CA LEU A 264 20.00 -4.65 5.93
C LEU A 264 21.22 -4.18 6.73
N GLU A 265 21.34 -4.65 7.97
CA GLU A 265 22.54 -4.40 8.79
C GLU A 265 23.61 -5.47 8.56
N SER A 266 23.17 -6.72 8.39
CA SER A 266 24.03 -7.84 8.05
C SER A 266 23.20 -8.95 7.39
N TYR A 267 23.84 -9.77 6.57
CA TYR A 267 23.19 -10.91 5.93
C TYR A 267 24.19 -12.02 5.60
N THR A 268 23.64 -13.22 5.37
CA THR A 268 24.31 -14.36 4.77
C THR A 268 23.48 -14.83 3.59
N VAL A 269 24.13 -15.01 2.45
CA VAL A 269 23.50 -15.60 1.26
C VAL A 269 23.33 -17.09 1.48
N LEU A 270 22.09 -17.56 1.51
CA LEU A 270 21.79 -19.00 1.62
C LEU A 270 21.67 -19.66 0.24
N TYR A 271 21.15 -18.90 -0.72
CA TYR A 271 20.98 -19.34 -2.10
C TYR A 271 20.98 -18.13 -3.02
N SER A 272 21.64 -18.22 -4.16
CA SER A 272 21.43 -17.28 -5.25
C SER A 272 21.71 -17.91 -6.60
N THR A 273 20.96 -17.49 -7.62
CA THR A 273 21.21 -17.91 -9.00
C THR A 273 22.40 -17.19 -9.63
N VAL A 274 22.75 -16.00 -9.11
CA VAL A 274 23.84 -15.15 -9.59
C VAL A 274 24.49 -14.48 -8.38
N GLU A 275 25.82 -14.42 -8.32
CA GLU A 275 26.50 -13.70 -7.23
C GLU A 275 26.14 -12.20 -7.24
N PRO A 276 25.84 -11.59 -6.08
CA PRO A 276 25.66 -10.14 -5.99
C PRO A 276 26.87 -9.38 -6.53
N LEU A 277 26.62 -8.47 -7.48
CA LEU A 277 27.68 -7.64 -8.07
C LEU A 277 28.22 -6.60 -7.08
N TYR A 278 27.39 -6.22 -6.11
CA TYR A 278 27.66 -5.26 -5.04
C TYR A 278 27.02 -5.74 -3.74
N ASP A 279 27.27 -5.03 -2.65
CA ASP A 279 26.65 -5.33 -1.35
C ASP A 279 25.13 -5.18 -1.39
N VAL A 280 24.41 -6.11 -0.77
CA VAL A 280 22.95 -6.06 -0.67
C VAL A 280 22.55 -5.23 0.54
N THR A 281 22.14 -3.99 0.28
CA THR A 281 21.96 -2.96 1.32
C THR A 281 20.53 -2.86 1.85
N GLU A 282 19.54 -3.31 1.08
CA GLU A 282 18.13 -3.17 1.46
C GLU A 282 17.23 -4.26 0.88
N ILE A 283 16.04 -4.36 1.48
CA ILE A 283 14.89 -5.10 0.96
C ILE A 283 13.86 -4.06 0.53
N THR A 284 13.35 -4.17 -0.70
CA THR A 284 12.24 -3.35 -1.21
C THR A 284 11.04 -4.26 -1.44
N SER A 285 9.90 -3.94 -0.83
CA SER A 285 8.68 -4.73 -0.91
C SER A 285 7.49 -3.97 -1.46
N PHE A 286 6.87 -4.55 -2.49
CA PHE A 286 5.60 -4.11 -3.08
C PHE A 286 4.38 -4.78 -2.46
N GLU A 287 4.59 -5.61 -1.42
CA GLU A 287 3.54 -6.34 -0.72
C GLU A 287 3.36 -5.78 0.70
N SER A 288 2.19 -5.18 0.94
CA SER A 288 1.84 -4.51 2.20
C SER A 288 1.84 -5.43 3.43
N LEU A 289 1.82 -6.76 3.22
CA LEU A 289 1.93 -7.78 4.27
C LEU A 289 3.24 -7.63 5.06
N TYR A 290 4.33 -7.25 4.39
CA TYR A 290 5.67 -7.20 4.99
C TYR A 290 6.01 -5.85 5.62
N THR A 291 5.15 -4.83 5.48
CA THR A 291 5.36 -3.49 6.06
C THR A 291 5.71 -3.56 7.55
N SER A 292 4.98 -4.37 8.32
CA SER A 292 5.15 -4.46 9.77
C SER A 292 6.52 -5.01 10.18
N ILE A 293 6.97 -6.09 9.53
CA ILE A 293 8.25 -6.73 9.86
C ILE A 293 9.43 -5.89 9.38
N LEU A 294 9.30 -5.20 8.24
CA LEU A 294 10.31 -4.24 7.78
C LEU A 294 10.39 -3.01 8.68
N PHE A 295 9.27 -2.59 9.28
CA PHE A 295 9.23 -1.47 10.23
C PHE A 295 9.83 -1.84 11.58
N GLU A 296 9.47 -3.00 12.12
CA GLU A 296 9.90 -3.47 13.43
C GLU A 296 11.38 -3.93 13.43
N GLY A 297 11.87 -4.42 12.29
CA GLY A 297 13.23 -4.94 12.16
C GLY A 297 13.42 -6.32 12.79
N GLY A 298 14.68 -6.74 12.92
CA GLY A 298 15.09 -8.02 13.50
C GLY A 298 15.51 -9.07 12.47
N ASP A 299 15.65 -10.31 12.93
CA ASP A 299 16.12 -11.44 12.14
C ASP A 299 15.06 -11.94 11.15
N VAL A 300 15.44 -11.99 9.88
CA VAL A 300 14.56 -12.37 8.78
C VAL A 300 15.20 -13.39 7.84
N LEU A 301 14.34 -14.23 7.27
CA LEU A 301 14.62 -14.94 6.04
C LEU A 301 13.88 -14.24 4.90
N VAL A 302 14.64 -13.83 3.89
CA VAL A 302 14.14 -13.10 2.72
C VAL A 302 14.39 -13.93 1.48
N LYS A 303 13.37 -14.10 0.66
CA LYS A 303 13.49 -14.61 -0.71
C LYS A 303 12.94 -13.57 -1.67
N GLY A 304 13.66 -13.27 -2.74
CA GLY A 304 13.20 -12.31 -3.73
C GLY A 304 14.09 -12.22 -4.95
N LEU A 305 13.91 -11.15 -5.72
CA LEU A 305 14.68 -10.85 -6.92
C LEU A 305 15.86 -9.94 -6.55
N LEU A 306 17.08 -10.39 -6.80
CA LEU A 306 18.28 -9.57 -6.68
C LEU A 306 18.28 -8.51 -7.77
N GLN A 307 18.34 -7.24 -7.37
CA GLN A 307 18.49 -6.12 -8.26
C GLN A 307 19.70 -5.29 -7.88
N CYS A 308 20.52 -4.87 -8.85
CA CYS A 308 21.71 -4.06 -8.60
C CYS A 308 21.71 -2.77 -9.43
N SER A 309 22.32 -1.72 -8.89
CA SER A 309 22.49 -0.43 -9.55
C SER A 309 23.95 -0.07 -9.63
N ASP A 310 24.51 -0.03 -10.84
CA ASP A 310 25.90 0.39 -11.07
C ASP A 310 26.14 1.84 -10.61
N ARG A 311 25.11 2.70 -10.68
CA ARG A 311 25.19 4.10 -10.25
C ARG A 311 25.32 4.25 -8.73
N LEU A 312 24.71 3.36 -7.97
CA LEU A 312 24.77 3.36 -6.50
C LEU A 312 25.87 2.46 -5.96
N GLU A 313 26.44 1.59 -6.80
CA GLU A 313 27.34 0.51 -6.41
C GLU A 313 26.74 -0.34 -5.28
N SER A 314 25.44 -0.64 -5.38
CA SER A 314 24.69 -1.42 -4.38
C SER A 314 23.62 -2.29 -5.01
N CYS A 315 23.22 -3.31 -4.26
CA CYS A 315 22.12 -4.21 -4.59
C CYS A 315 20.99 -4.14 -3.55
N ARG A 316 19.81 -4.61 -3.96
CA ARG A 316 18.62 -4.79 -3.12
C ARG A 316 17.94 -6.12 -3.42
N VAL A 317 17.15 -6.62 -2.46
CA VAL A 317 16.21 -7.71 -2.70
C VAL A 317 14.81 -7.15 -2.92
N LEU A 318 14.26 -7.31 -4.11
CA LEU A 318 12.88 -6.95 -4.42
C LEU A 318 11.94 -8.11 -4.06
N VAL A 319 10.88 -7.80 -3.31
CA VAL A 319 9.83 -8.74 -2.90
C VAL A 319 8.46 -8.23 -3.37
N GLY A 320 7.64 -9.12 -3.92
CA GLY A 320 6.31 -8.79 -4.41
C GLY A 320 6.30 -8.17 -5.81
N GLY A 321 7.33 -8.38 -6.63
CA GLY A 321 7.30 -8.00 -8.05
C GLY A 321 6.49 -8.99 -8.88
N VAL A 322 6.07 -8.58 -10.07
CA VAL A 322 5.45 -9.50 -11.07
C VAL A 322 6.45 -10.58 -11.46
N GLU A 323 7.72 -10.18 -11.52
CA GLU A 323 8.89 -10.96 -11.89
C GLU A 323 9.31 -11.95 -10.79
N GLY A 324 8.84 -11.74 -9.55
CA GLY A 324 9.17 -12.58 -8.40
C GLY A 324 8.38 -12.22 -7.15
N LYS A 325 7.49 -13.14 -6.73
CA LYS A 325 6.65 -12.94 -5.53
C LYS A 325 7.49 -12.80 -4.25
N GLY A 326 8.41 -13.73 -4.03
CA GLY A 326 9.28 -13.72 -2.84
C GLY A 326 8.53 -13.76 -1.50
N PHE A 327 9.27 -13.60 -0.41
CA PHE A 327 8.71 -13.39 0.93
C PHE A 327 9.72 -12.74 1.87
N VAL A 328 9.20 -12.12 2.94
CA VAL A 328 9.96 -11.76 4.14
C VAL A 328 9.30 -12.46 5.32
N LYS A 329 10.04 -13.30 6.05
CA LYS A 329 9.51 -13.97 7.25
C LYS A 329 10.50 -13.86 8.40
N PRO A 330 10.03 -13.75 9.66
CA PRO A 330 10.90 -13.78 10.82
C PRO A 330 11.53 -15.16 10.98
N VAL A 331 12.73 -15.20 11.57
CA VAL A 331 13.46 -16.44 11.87
C VAL A 331 13.06 -17.02 13.25
N SER A 332 12.55 -16.18 14.15
CA SER A 332 12.13 -16.53 15.51
C SER A 332 10.74 -16.00 15.85
#